data_AF-A0A3B9V4U1-F1
#
_entry.id   AF-A0A3B9V4U1-F1
#
_cell.length_a   1.000
_cell.length_b   1.000
_cell.length_c   1.000
_cell.angle_alpha   90.00
_cell.angle_beta   90.00
_cell.angle_gamma   90.00
#
_symmetry.space_group_name_H-M   'P 1'
#
loop_
_entity.id
_entity.type
_entity.pdbx_description
1 polymer ?
#
loop_
_entity_poly.entity_id
_entity_poly.type
_entity_poly.pdbx_seq_one_letter_code
_entity_poly.pdbx_strand_id
1 'polypeptide(L)'
;LIFQSTTFALPKVIDEVLADIAVSASAVGWYAFVVFAAASVGQLIVGFLVDRWSLKWVFLVVAAFQVLFFWVMIGLSGLLALSVAVAFMLVVFGQIPINDVLIGRVTRSEWRSRVFAARYLITFSVSATAVPMIAWIHAGWGFDSLFALLAVVAAMIVFAVVLLPRALAPAT
;
A
#
# COMPACT_ATOMS: atom_id res chain seq x y z
N LEU A 1 7.20 -1.34 3.29
CA LEU A 1 7.24 -2.54 2.44
C LEU A 1 6.13 -2.52 1.41
N ILE A 2 4.86 -2.73 1.80
CA ILE A 2 3.70 -2.81 0.87
C ILE A 2 3.74 -1.73 -0.22
N PHE A 3 3.69 -0.45 0.17
CA PHE A 3 3.68 0.68 -0.78
C PHE A 3 4.82 0.64 -1.81
N GLN A 4 6.04 0.35 -1.35
CA GLN A 4 7.22 0.35 -2.23
C GLN A 4 7.22 -0.89 -3.11
N SER A 5 6.88 -2.05 -2.55
CA SER A 5 6.83 -3.30 -3.30
C SER A 5 5.79 -3.24 -4.41
N THR A 6 4.56 -2.80 -4.11
CA THR A 6 3.51 -2.69 -5.13
C THR A 6 3.86 -1.62 -6.16
N THR A 7 4.43 -0.49 -5.77
CA THR A 7 4.79 0.58 -6.73
C THR A 7 5.88 0.15 -7.69
N PHE A 8 6.91 -0.56 -7.23
CA PHE A 8 7.98 -1.07 -8.11
C PHE A 8 7.54 -2.27 -8.95
N ALA A 9 6.71 -3.16 -8.39
CA ALA A 9 6.26 -4.36 -9.09
C ALA A 9 5.15 -4.07 -10.11
N LEU A 10 4.31 -3.06 -9.90
CA LEU A 10 3.07 -2.86 -10.65
C LEU A 10 3.25 -2.85 -12.17
N PRO A 11 4.22 -2.12 -12.77
CA PRO A 11 4.39 -2.16 -14.22
C PRO A 11 4.65 -3.57 -14.75
N LYS A 12 5.44 -4.37 -14.01
CA LYS A 12 5.75 -5.74 -14.41
C LYS A 12 4.58 -6.71 -14.13
N VAL A 13 3.81 -6.47 -13.07
CA VAL A 13 2.54 -7.19 -12.83
C VAL A 13 1.58 -6.94 -13.99
N ILE A 14 1.41 -5.68 -14.42
CA ILE A 14 0.54 -5.30 -15.54
C ILE A 14 0.99 -6.01 -16.83
N ASP A 15 2.28 -6.03 -17.11
CA ASP A 15 2.87 -6.72 -18.26
C ASP A 15 2.51 -8.22 -18.29
N GLU A 16 2.53 -8.91 -17.15
CA GLU A 16 2.21 -10.34 -17.07
C GLU A 16 0.71 -10.63 -17.06
N VAL A 17 -0.04 -9.89 -16.25
CA VAL A 17 -1.45 -10.11 -15.99
C VAL A 17 -2.33 -9.67 -17.16
N LEU A 18 -1.86 -8.70 -17.95
CA LEU A 18 -2.53 -8.21 -19.16
C LEU A 18 -1.78 -8.64 -20.43
N ALA A 19 -1.06 -9.76 -20.44
CA ALA A 19 -0.25 -10.18 -21.59
C ALA A 19 -1.00 -10.15 -22.94
N ASP A 20 -2.30 -10.44 -22.95
CA ASP A 20 -3.14 -10.43 -24.15
C ASP A 20 -3.56 -9.03 -24.63
N ILE A 21 -3.43 -8.00 -23.78
CA ILE A 21 -3.94 -6.63 -24.00
C ILE A 21 -2.81 -5.59 -24.01
N ALA A 22 -1.82 -5.76 -23.13
CA ALA A 22 -0.66 -4.91 -22.99
C ALA A 22 0.46 -5.33 -23.97
N VAL A 23 0.18 -5.25 -25.27
CA VAL A 23 1.09 -5.70 -26.36
C VAL A 23 2.37 -4.86 -26.54
N SER A 24 2.60 -3.83 -25.74
CA SER A 24 3.81 -3.00 -25.81
C SER A 24 4.19 -2.37 -24.47
N ALA A 25 5.47 -2.02 -24.30
CA ALA A 25 5.95 -1.29 -23.13
C ALA A 25 5.23 0.05 -22.91
N SER A 26 4.85 0.74 -24.00
CA SER A 26 4.07 1.98 -23.92
C SER A 26 2.65 1.73 -23.39
N ALA A 27 2.02 0.61 -23.75
CA ALA A 27 0.71 0.23 -23.20
C ALA A 27 0.80 -0.09 -21.70
N VAL A 28 1.80 -0.86 -21.29
CA VAL A 28 2.09 -1.13 -19.86
C VAL A 28 2.25 0.18 -19.08
N GLY A 29 3.02 1.13 -19.62
CA GLY A 29 3.20 2.46 -19.02
C GLY A 29 1.88 3.23 -18.86
N TRP A 30 1.01 3.20 -19.86
CA TRP A 30 -0.31 3.84 -19.80
C TRP A 30 -1.22 3.20 -18.75
N TYR A 31 -1.28 1.88 -18.67
CA TYR A 31 -2.07 1.20 -17.63
C TYR A 31 -1.55 1.50 -16.23
N ALA A 32 -0.21 1.47 -16.04
CA ALA A 32 0.40 1.85 -14.77
C ALA A 32 0.07 3.30 -14.40
N PHE A 33 0.14 4.22 -15.37
CA PHE A 33 -0.26 5.62 -15.18
C PHE A 33 -1.71 5.73 -14.71
N VAL A 34 -2.66 5.07 -15.38
CA VAL A 34 -4.08 5.10 -15.00
C VAL A 34 -4.28 4.58 -13.58
N VAL A 35 -3.62 3.47 -13.24
CA VAL A 35 -3.68 2.89 -11.89
C VAL A 35 -3.14 3.87 -10.84
N PHE A 36 -1.96 4.45 -11.05
CA PHE A 36 -1.38 5.41 -10.11
C PHE A 36 -2.18 6.71 -10.01
N ALA A 37 -2.70 7.22 -11.13
CA ALA A 37 -3.54 8.40 -11.16
C ALA A 37 -4.83 8.19 -10.35
N ALA A 38 -5.51 7.06 -10.56
CA ALA A 38 -6.69 6.69 -9.77
C ALA A 38 -6.33 6.47 -8.29
N ALA A 39 -5.19 5.85 -7.99
CA ALA A 39 -4.73 5.60 -6.64
C ALA A 39 -4.46 6.87 -5.84
N SER A 40 -4.02 7.96 -6.50
CA SER A 40 -3.78 9.26 -5.85
C SER A 40 -5.01 9.80 -5.12
N VAL A 41 -6.22 9.52 -5.63
CA VAL A 41 -7.49 9.90 -5.00
C VAL A 41 -7.65 9.24 -3.63
N GLY A 42 -7.06 8.06 -3.42
CA GLY A 42 -7.08 7.36 -2.13
C GLY A 42 -6.52 8.19 -0.98
N GLN A 43 -5.49 9.01 -1.24
CA GLN A 43 -4.91 9.90 -0.22
C GLN A 43 -5.90 11.00 0.20
N LEU A 44 -6.67 11.55 -0.75
CA LEU A 44 -7.69 12.56 -0.47
C LEU A 44 -8.86 11.96 0.34
N ILE A 45 -9.34 10.77 -0.08
CA ILE A 45 -10.42 10.06 0.60
C ILE A 45 -10.01 9.75 2.03
N VAL A 46 -8.85 9.11 2.22
CA VAL A 46 -8.43 8.68 3.55
C VAL A 46 -8.04 9.87 4.42
N GLY A 47 -7.40 10.90 3.87
CA GLY A 47 -7.11 12.15 4.58
C GLY A 47 -8.37 12.78 5.17
N PHE A 48 -9.42 12.88 4.37
CA PHE A 48 -10.73 13.35 4.83
C PHE A 48 -11.36 12.43 5.91
N LEU A 49 -11.23 11.11 5.76
CA LEU A 49 -11.78 10.15 6.72
C LEU A 49 -11.06 10.19 8.08
N VAL A 50 -9.73 10.33 8.12
CA VAL A 50 -8.97 10.38 9.39
C VAL A 50 -9.19 11.68 10.18
N ASP A 51 -9.64 12.73 9.50
CA ASP A 51 -10.04 13.99 10.11
C ASP A 51 -11.42 13.90 10.78
N ARG A 52 -12.33 13.10 10.21
CA ARG A 52 -13.70 12.97 10.72
C ARG A 52 -13.92 11.79 11.65
N TRP A 53 -13.21 10.69 11.44
CA TRP A 53 -13.39 9.43 12.17
C TRP A 53 -12.12 9.09 12.96
N SER A 54 -12.24 8.14 13.89
CA SER A 54 -11.07 7.73 14.67
C SER A 54 -10.00 7.12 13.76
N LEU A 55 -8.77 7.57 13.92
CA LEU A 55 -7.61 7.10 13.14
C LEU A 55 -7.48 5.57 13.18
N LYS A 56 -7.73 4.95 14.35
CA LYS A 56 -7.67 3.49 14.53
C LYS A 56 -8.64 2.76 13.59
N TRP A 57 -9.90 3.17 13.55
CA TRP A 57 -10.91 2.52 12.69
C TRP A 57 -10.61 2.70 11.21
N VAL A 58 -10.22 3.91 10.78
CA VAL A 58 -9.86 4.16 9.38
C VAL A 58 -8.66 3.30 8.97
N PHE A 59 -7.64 3.19 9.85
CA PHE A 59 -6.49 2.34 9.59
C PHE A 59 -6.87 0.85 9.51
N LEU A 60 -7.69 0.34 10.43
CA LEU A 60 -8.17 -1.05 10.37
C LEU A 60 -8.88 -1.37 9.07
N VAL A 61 -9.78 -0.49 8.62
CA VAL A 61 -10.53 -0.69 7.38
C VAL A 61 -9.60 -0.70 6.16
N VAL A 62 -8.68 0.27 6.06
CA VAL A 62 -7.71 0.34 4.96
C VAL A 62 -6.83 -0.91 4.93
N ALA A 63 -6.30 -1.33 6.09
CA ALA A 63 -5.44 -2.52 6.18
C ALA A 63 -6.20 -3.82 5.89
N ALA A 64 -7.47 -3.93 6.30
CA ALA A 64 -8.31 -5.08 5.97
C ALA A 64 -8.59 -5.17 4.46
N PHE A 65 -8.86 -4.04 3.80
CA PHE A 65 -9.00 -4.01 2.36
C PHE A 65 -7.70 -4.35 1.63
N GLN A 66 -6.54 -3.97 2.17
CA GLN A 66 -5.25 -4.41 1.62
C GLN A 66 -5.13 -5.93 1.65
N VAL A 67 -5.47 -6.59 2.77
CA VAL A 67 -5.49 -8.06 2.86
C VAL A 67 -6.41 -8.63 1.79
N LEU A 68 -7.65 -8.13 1.72
CA LEU A 68 -8.66 -8.61 0.77
C LEU A 68 -8.17 -8.49 -0.67
N PHE A 69 -7.72 -7.31 -1.09
CA PHE A 69 -7.36 -7.09 -2.49
C PHE A 69 -6.08 -7.80 -2.91
N PHE A 70 -5.09 -7.91 -2.01
CA PHE A 70 -3.91 -8.74 -2.31
C PHE A 70 -4.27 -10.21 -2.42
N TRP A 71 -5.16 -10.71 -1.57
CA TRP A 71 -5.63 -12.09 -1.68
C TRP A 71 -6.42 -12.34 -2.96
N VAL A 72 -7.34 -11.43 -3.33
CA VAL A 72 -8.14 -11.52 -4.57
C VAL A 72 -7.27 -11.44 -5.82
N MET A 73 -6.14 -10.72 -5.78
CA MET A 73 -5.24 -10.59 -6.93
C MET A 73 -4.56 -11.91 -7.34
N ILE A 74 -4.47 -12.88 -6.42
CA ILE A 74 -3.79 -14.16 -6.66
C ILE A 74 -4.50 -14.94 -7.78
N GLY A 75 -3.75 -15.30 -8.82
CA GLY A 75 -4.24 -16.06 -9.97
C GLY A 75 -5.18 -15.28 -10.89
N LEU A 76 -5.32 -13.96 -10.70
CA LEU A 76 -6.21 -13.13 -11.50
C LEU A 76 -5.49 -12.59 -12.75
N SER A 77 -6.18 -12.55 -13.88
CA SER A 77 -5.66 -12.02 -15.16
C SER A 77 -6.67 -11.10 -15.87
N GLY A 78 -6.20 -10.40 -16.90
CA GLY A 78 -7.03 -9.56 -17.75
C GLY A 78 -7.57 -8.30 -17.07
N LEU A 79 -8.69 -7.78 -17.59
CA LEU A 79 -9.30 -6.52 -17.12
C LEU A 79 -9.79 -6.56 -15.67
N LEU A 80 -10.16 -7.75 -15.17
CA LEU A 80 -10.52 -7.91 -13.76
C LEU A 80 -9.32 -7.61 -12.86
N ALA A 81 -8.13 -8.06 -13.26
CA ALA A 81 -6.93 -7.90 -12.47
C ALA A 81 -6.41 -6.46 -12.52
N LEU A 82 -6.61 -5.78 -13.66
CA LEU A 82 -6.43 -4.32 -13.74
C LEU A 82 -7.36 -3.58 -12.77
N SER A 83 -8.62 -4.00 -12.67
CA SER A 83 -9.60 -3.37 -11.76
C SER A 83 -9.22 -3.59 -10.30
N VAL A 84 -8.77 -4.80 -9.95
CA VAL A 84 -8.23 -5.13 -8.62
C VAL A 84 -6.93 -4.36 -8.35
N ALA A 85 -6.09 -4.14 -9.37
CA ALA A 85 -4.89 -3.33 -9.26
C ALA A 85 -5.18 -1.87 -8.91
N VAL A 86 -6.19 -1.27 -9.55
CA VAL A 86 -6.71 0.05 -9.14
C VAL A 86 -7.17 0.02 -7.69
N ALA A 87 -7.96 -0.98 -7.30
CA ALA A 87 -8.51 -1.08 -5.94
C ALA A 87 -7.42 -1.23 -4.87
N PHE A 88 -6.45 -2.13 -5.04
CA PHE A 88 -5.38 -2.28 -4.06
C PHE A 88 -4.47 -1.06 -4.04
N MET A 89 -4.18 -0.43 -5.17
CA MET A 89 -3.35 0.76 -5.20
C MET A 89 -4.03 1.95 -4.53
N LEU A 90 -5.35 2.09 -4.67
CA LEU A 90 -6.13 3.10 -3.98
C LEU A 90 -5.99 2.99 -2.45
N VAL A 91 -6.11 1.78 -1.89
CA VAL A 91 -5.94 1.60 -0.43
C VAL A 91 -4.48 1.71 0.01
N VAL A 92 -3.53 1.28 -0.82
CA VAL A 92 -2.09 1.45 -0.56
C VAL A 92 -1.69 2.92 -0.50
N PHE A 93 -2.16 3.73 -1.45
CA PHE A 93 -1.94 5.17 -1.45
C PHE A 93 -2.72 5.85 -0.31
N GLY A 94 -3.95 5.42 -0.06
CA GLY A 94 -4.75 5.90 1.07
C GLY A 94 -4.09 5.72 2.43
N GLN A 95 -3.18 4.75 2.59
CA GLN A 95 -2.45 4.56 3.83
C GLN A 95 -1.40 5.66 4.12
N ILE A 96 -1.00 6.47 3.13
CA ILE A 96 0.00 7.52 3.31
C ILE A 96 -0.45 8.56 4.37
N PRO A 97 -1.62 9.23 4.22
CA PRO A 97 -2.13 10.15 5.23
C PRO A 97 -2.27 9.55 6.63
N ILE A 98 -2.71 8.29 6.74
CA ILE A 98 -2.86 7.60 8.04
C ILE A 98 -1.56 7.62 8.82
N ASN A 99 -0.46 7.23 8.17
CA ASN A 99 0.83 7.12 8.85
C ASN A 99 1.36 8.50 9.27
N ASP A 100 1.09 9.54 8.48
CA ASP A 100 1.52 10.91 8.78
C ASP A 100 0.73 11.51 9.94
N VAL A 101 -0.59 11.31 9.94
CA VAL A 101 -1.47 11.73 11.04
C VAL A 101 -1.15 10.96 12.32
N LEU A 102 -0.84 9.66 12.23
CA LEU A 102 -0.43 8.86 13.40
C LEU A 102 0.80 9.45 14.08
N ILE A 103 1.86 9.71 13.32
CA ILE A 103 3.08 10.34 13.85
C ILE A 103 2.78 11.73 14.41
N GLY A 104 1.96 12.51 13.72
CA GLY A 104 1.53 13.84 14.16
C GLY A 104 0.85 13.83 15.52
N ARG A 105 0.02 12.81 15.82
CA ARG A 105 -0.72 12.66 17.08
C ARG A 105 0.10 12.08 18.22
N VAL A 106 1.02 11.14 17.95
CA VAL A 106 1.84 10.50 19.00
C VAL A 106 3.08 11.31 19.39
N THR A 107 3.52 12.24 18.53
CA THR A 107 4.79 12.96 18.70
C THR A 107 4.58 14.38 19.18
N ARG A 108 5.32 14.79 20.23
CA ARG A 108 5.41 16.19 20.66
C ARG A 108 6.00 17.07 19.55
N SER A 109 5.55 18.33 19.45
CA SER A 109 5.94 19.23 18.35
C SER A 109 7.45 19.35 18.18
N GLU A 110 8.20 19.48 19.28
CA GLU A 110 9.67 19.62 19.33
C GLU A 110 10.42 18.43 18.71
N TRP A 111 9.87 17.22 18.84
CA TRP A 111 10.50 15.99 18.35
C TRP A 111 9.95 15.54 16.99
N ARG A 112 8.89 16.18 16.50
CA ARG A 112 8.16 15.75 15.30
C ARG A 112 9.07 15.64 14.07
N SER A 113 9.93 16.63 13.83
CA SER A 113 10.88 16.61 12.72
C SER A 113 11.87 15.43 12.81
N ARG A 114 12.39 15.15 14.02
CA ARG A 114 13.33 14.04 14.26
C ARG A 114 12.67 12.68 14.08
N VAL A 115 11.43 12.52 14.55
CA VAL A 115 10.67 11.29 14.36
C VAL A 115 10.33 11.05 12.90
N PHE A 116 9.94 12.08 12.15
CA PHE A 116 9.78 11.95 10.70
C PHE A 116 11.09 11.57 10.00
N ALA A 117 12.21 12.19 10.36
CA ALA A 117 13.51 11.83 9.80
C ALA A 117 13.87 10.36 10.07
N ALA A 118 13.67 9.87 11.30
CA ALA A 118 13.89 8.46 11.64
C ALA A 118 12.96 7.53 10.85
N ARG A 119 11.68 7.86 10.73
CA ARG A 119 10.71 7.10 9.94
C ARG A 119 11.10 7.04 8.46
N TYR A 120 11.53 8.16 7.89
CA TYR A 120 11.97 8.21 6.49
C TYR A 120 13.25 7.41 6.27
N LEU A 121 14.22 7.45 7.20
CA LEU A 121 15.42 6.62 7.14
C LEU A 121 15.07 5.13 7.13
N ILE A 122 14.22 4.68 8.05
CA ILE A 122 13.74 3.29 8.10
C ILE A 122 13.02 2.92 6.80
N THR A 123 12.13 3.80 6.33
CA THR A 123 11.37 3.58 5.09
C THR A 123 12.31 3.44 3.89
N PHE A 124 13.33 4.29 3.80
CA PHE A 124 14.35 4.23 2.75
C PHE A 124 15.15 2.93 2.78
N SER A 125 15.60 2.50 3.97
CA SER A 125 16.29 1.22 4.14
C SER A 125 15.43 0.03 3.70
N VAL A 126 14.14 0.04 4.04
CA VAL A 126 13.18 -1.00 3.59
C VAL A 126 12.91 -0.90 2.09
N SER A 127 12.88 0.30 1.50
CA SER A 127 12.74 0.46 0.05
C SER A 127 13.90 -0.18 -0.72
N ALA A 128 15.13 -0.05 -0.20
CA ALA A 128 16.32 -0.61 -0.83
C ALA A 128 16.26 -2.15 -0.94
N THR A 129 15.57 -2.82 -0.02
CA THR A 129 15.40 -4.27 -0.05
C THR A 129 14.19 -4.73 -0.87
N ALA A 130 13.26 -3.82 -1.22
CA ALA A 130 12.02 -4.18 -1.91
C ALA A 130 12.28 -4.77 -3.31
N VAL A 131 13.11 -4.13 -4.15
CA VAL A 131 13.36 -4.60 -5.52
C VAL A 131 14.09 -5.94 -5.55
N PRO A 132 15.19 -6.17 -4.80
CA PRO A 132 15.83 -7.48 -4.74
C PRO A 132 14.89 -8.57 -4.21
N MET A 133 14.09 -8.27 -3.18
CA MET A 133 13.11 -9.20 -2.63
C MET A 133 12.05 -9.58 -3.69
N ILE A 134 11.51 -8.60 -4.41
CA ILE A 134 10.55 -8.86 -5.50
C ILE A 134 11.17 -9.76 -6.56
N ALA A 135 12.39 -9.41 -7.02
CA ALA A 135 13.07 -10.17 -8.07
C ALA A 135 13.30 -11.64 -7.67
N TRP A 136 13.73 -11.88 -6.43
CA TRP A 136 13.95 -13.23 -5.91
C TRP A 136 12.65 -14.05 -5.80
N ILE A 137 11.59 -13.44 -5.25
CA ILE A 137 10.28 -14.09 -5.10
C ILE A 137 9.69 -14.41 -6.48
N HIS A 138 9.69 -13.43 -7.38
CA HIS A 138 9.13 -13.56 -8.72
C HIS A 138 9.84 -14.63 -9.54
N ALA A 139 11.18 -14.67 -9.49
CA ALA A 139 11.98 -15.66 -10.22
C ALA A 139 11.71 -17.11 -9.77
N GLY A 140 11.35 -17.33 -8.50
CA GLY A 140 11.08 -18.66 -7.96
C GLY A 140 9.61 -19.10 -8.06
N TRP A 141 8.68 -18.18 -7.80
CA TRP A 141 7.28 -18.52 -7.54
C TRP A 141 6.25 -17.58 -8.19
N GLY A 142 6.68 -16.62 -9.03
CA GLY A 142 5.80 -15.68 -9.73
C GLY A 142 5.13 -14.63 -8.82
N PHE A 143 4.30 -13.74 -9.41
CA PHE A 143 3.69 -12.64 -8.66
C PHE A 143 2.60 -13.05 -7.67
N ASP A 144 1.97 -14.19 -7.86
CA ASP A 144 0.98 -14.73 -6.91
C ASP A 144 1.58 -14.89 -5.51
N SER A 145 2.83 -15.36 -5.44
CA SER A 145 3.56 -15.50 -4.18
C SER A 145 3.91 -14.13 -3.55
N LEU A 146 4.19 -13.11 -4.37
CA LEU A 146 4.39 -11.75 -3.89
C LEU A 146 3.09 -11.20 -3.27
N PHE A 147 1.95 -11.39 -3.94
CA PHE A 147 0.65 -10.95 -3.40
C PHE A 147 0.26 -11.70 -2.13
N ALA A 148 0.54 -13.01 -2.04
CA ALA A 148 0.36 -13.77 -0.81
C ALA A 148 1.23 -13.22 0.35
N LEU A 149 2.50 -12.92 0.10
CA LEU A 149 3.38 -12.28 1.10
C LEU A 149 2.84 -10.92 1.53
N LEU A 150 2.41 -10.08 0.57
CA LEU A 150 1.85 -8.75 0.87
C LEU A 150 0.54 -8.84 1.67
N ALA A 151 -0.30 -9.83 1.39
CA ALA A 151 -1.51 -10.11 2.18
C ALA A 151 -1.16 -10.48 3.63
N VAL A 152 -0.14 -11.33 3.84
CA VAL A 152 0.36 -11.67 5.19
C VAL A 152 0.89 -10.42 5.90
N VAL A 153 1.68 -9.59 5.23
CA VAL A 153 2.19 -8.33 5.79
C VAL A 153 1.03 -7.38 6.15
N ALA A 154 0.02 -7.26 5.29
CA ALA A 154 -1.18 -6.47 5.59
C ALA A 154 -1.95 -7.04 6.79
N ALA A 155 -2.05 -8.35 6.94
CA ALA A 155 -2.69 -8.99 8.09
C ALA A 155 -1.91 -8.74 9.39
N MET A 156 -0.57 -8.74 9.34
CA MET A 156 0.26 -8.33 10.48
C MET A 156 0.03 -6.86 10.86
N ILE A 157 -0.18 -5.96 9.88
CA ILE A 157 -0.55 -4.57 10.14
C ILE A 157 -1.92 -4.51 10.82
N VAL A 158 -2.93 -5.25 10.33
CA VAL A 158 -4.25 -5.32 10.98
C VAL A 158 -4.09 -5.74 12.45
N PHE A 159 -3.33 -6.81 12.71
CA PHE A 159 -3.08 -7.28 14.07
C PHE A 159 -2.40 -6.21 14.95
N ALA A 160 -1.36 -5.54 14.43
CA ALA A 160 -0.68 -4.46 15.14
C ALA A 160 -1.61 -3.27 15.44
N VAL A 161 -2.49 -2.91 14.51
CA VAL A 161 -3.45 -1.81 14.68
C VAL A 161 -4.57 -2.18 15.67
N VAL A 162 -4.99 -3.45 15.74
CA VAL A 162 -5.95 -3.91 16.76
C VAL A 162 -5.38 -3.68 18.16
N LEU A 163 -4.08 -3.93 18.35
CA LEU A 163 -3.36 -3.70 19.61
C LEU A 163 -3.11 -2.22 19.93
N LEU A 164 -3.31 -1.31 18.96
CA LEU A 164 -3.06 0.11 19.13
C LEU A 164 -3.99 0.69 20.22
N PRO A 165 -3.44 1.34 21.28
CA PRO A 165 -4.24 1.89 22.37
C PRO A 165 -5.25 2.92 21.88
N ARG A 166 -6.46 2.93 22.46
CA ARG A 166 -7.52 3.91 22.13
C ARG A 166 -7.14 5.36 22.50
N ALA A 167 -6.06 5.55 23.26
CA ALA A 167 -5.66 6.79 23.91
C ALA A 167 -5.16 7.92 22.98
N LEU A 168 -5.27 7.80 21.66
CA LEU A 168 -5.03 8.91 20.72
C LEU A 168 -6.26 9.79 20.50
N ALA A 169 -7.20 9.79 21.46
CA ALA A 169 -8.28 10.76 21.52
C ALA A 169 -7.68 12.18 21.66
N PRO A 170 -8.18 13.18 20.92
CA PRO A 170 -7.71 14.54 21.06
C PRO A 170 -7.88 14.98 22.52
N ALA A 171 -6.86 15.62 23.08
CA ALA A 171 -7.03 16.43 24.27
C ALA A 171 -8.08 17.50 23.93
N THR A 172 -9.21 17.44 24.62
CA THR A 172 -10.26 18.47 24.62
C THR A 172 -9.70 19.82 25.01
#